data_AF-A0A519SVC8-F1
#
_entry.id   AF-A0A519SVC8-F1
#
_cell.length_a   1.000
_cell.length_b   1.000
_cell.length_c   1.000
_cell.angle_alpha   90.00
_cell.angle_beta   90.00
_cell.angle_gamma   90.00
#
_symmetry.space_group_name_H-M   'P 1'
#
loop_
_entity.id
_entity.type
_entity.pdbx_description
1 polymer ?
#
loop_
_entity_poly.entity_id
_entity_poly.type
_entity_poly.pdbx_seq_one_letter_code
_entity_poly.pdbx_strand_id
1 'polypeptide(L)'
;MITTRYSLLAGALVLSFSLLAAPLAKAQAPAWQTALAVATTNGSQSYVQQSAADASGNVYVAGIFTGTVTLGNTALVSLTNYHTFVAKWSSATNTFTWAQALNGTAEQRLDALAVSGSTLYLGGGFSGQLVVGGQTLTSQGSGDMYVLKLTDTGTTATVAWAQRAG
;
A
#
# COMPACT_ATOMS: atom_id res chain seq x y z
N MET A 1 -40.10 -68.49 -41.52
CA MET A 1 -39.62 -67.16 -41.10
C MET A 1 -40.73 -66.50 -40.29
N ILE A 2 -40.60 -66.51 -38.97
CA ILE A 2 -41.15 -65.57 -37.97
C ILE A 2 -40.31 -65.84 -36.71
N THR A 3 -39.86 -64.76 -36.08
CA THR A 3 -38.64 -64.65 -35.27
C THR A 3 -38.84 -65.00 -33.79
N THR A 4 -37.68 -65.15 -33.14
CA THR A 4 -37.37 -65.91 -31.92
C THR A 4 -37.35 -65.03 -30.64
N ARG A 5 -37.93 -65.60 -29.56
CA ARG A 5 -37.58 -65.62 -28.10
C ARG A 5 -37.22 -64.37 -27.27
N TYR A 6 -37.73 -64.43 -26.04
CA TYR A 6 -37.44 -63.71 -24.79
C TYR A 6 -35.99 -63.81 -24.28
N SER A 7 -35.48 -62.76 -23.64
CA SER A 7 -34.71 -62.84 -22.37
C SER A 7 -34.33 -61.48 -21.76
N LEU A 8 -34.71 -61.30 -20.49
CA LEU A 8 -34.13 -60.57 -19.35
C LEU A 8 -33.06 -59.48 -19.57
N LEU A 9 -33.25 -58.32 -18.93
CA LEU A 9 -32.18 -57.58 -18.25
C LEU A 9 -32.79 -56.66 -17.16
N ALA A 10 -32.57 -57.07 -15.91
CA ALA A 10 -32.64 -56.20 -14.74
C ALA A 10 -31.39 -55.31 -14.73
N GLY A 11 -31.53 -54.02 -14.41
CA GLY A 11 -30.36 -53.24 -13.99
C GLY A 11 -30.44 -51.73 -14.23
N ALA A 12 -29.82 -51.03 -13.28
CA ALA A 12 -29.46 -49.62 -13.27
C ALA A 12 -30.61 -48.63 -13.01
N LEU A 13 -30.53 -47.72 -12.06
CA LEU A 13 -29.52 -47.40 -11.06
C LEU A 13 -30.25 -46.44 -10.10
N VAL A 14 -29.98 -46.58 -8.81
CA VAL A 14 -30.29 -45.60 -7.76
C VAL A 14 -30.22 -44.19 -8.36
N LEU A 15 -31.33 -43.44 -8.35
CA LEU A 15 -31.31 -41.99 -8.56
C LEU A 15 -30.43 -41.49 -7.42
N SER A 16 -29.14 -41.37 -7.72
CA SER A 16 -28.12 -41.12 -6.74
C SER A 16 -28.48 -39.78 -6.11
N PHE A 17 -28.51 -39.81 -4.80
CA PHE A 17 -28.66 -38.68 -3.89
C PHE A 17 -27.45 -37.73 -4.00
N SER A 18 -26.93 -37.51 -5.21
CA SER A 18 -25.69 -36.80 -5.49
C SER A 18 -25.88 -35.29 -5.57
N LEU A 19 -27.11 -34.80 -5.41
CA LEU A 19 -27.40 -33.36 -5.44
C LEU A 19 -27.39 -32.66 -4.09
N LEU A 20 -27.02 -33.32 -2.99
CA LEU A 20 -26.99 -32.69 -1.66
C LEU A 20 -25.72 -32.95 -0.86
N ALA A 21 -24.57 -32.65 -1.47
CA ALA A 21 -23.36 -32.34 -0.70
C ALA A 21 -22.45 -31.42 -1.53
N ALA A 22 -22.96 -30.25 -1.93
CA ALA A 22 -22.03 -29.16 -2.19
C ALA A 22 -21.31 -28.93 -0.85
N PRO A 23 -19.97 -29.07 -0.77
CA PRO A 23 -19.27 -28.74 0.45
C PRO A 23 -19.67 -27.31 0.80
N LEU A 24 -20.09 -27.09 2.05
CA LEU A 24 -20.26 -25.74 2.59
C LEU A 24 -18.98 -24.99 2.21
N ALA A 25 -19.11 -24.02 1.31
CA ALA A 25 -18.03 -23.11 0.99
C ALA A 25 -17.75 -22.33 2.26
N LYS A 26 -16.84 -22.85 3.08
CA LYS A 26 -16.31 -22.12 4.21
C LYS A 26 -15.42 -21.07 3.60
N ALA A 27 -15.91 -19.83 3.58
CA ALA A 27 -15.04 -18.70 3.42
C ALA A 27 -14.04 -18.77 4.59
N GLN A 28 -12.83 -19.29 4.34
CA GLN A 28 -11.75 -19.09 5.28
C GLN A 28 -11.47 -17.60 5.29
N ALA A 29 -11.41 -17.02 6.50
CA ALA A 29 -10.80 -15.71 6.65
C ALA A 29 -9.41 -15.77 5.99
N PRO A 30 -9.03 -14.79 5.15
CA PRO A 30 -7.69 -14.77 4.57
C PRO A 30 -6.67 -15.01 5.67
N ALA A 31 -5.79 -16.00 5.47
CA ALA A 31 -4.73 -16.25 6.42
C ALA A 31 -3.81 -15.01 6.45
N TRP A 32 -3.63 -14.42 7.63
CA TRP A 32 -2.68 -13.32 7.81
C TRP A 32 -1.28 -13.80 7.40
N GLN A 33 -0.66 -13.15 6.42
CA GLN A 33 0.69 -13.51 5.97
C GLN A 33 1.75 -13.05 6.95
N THR A 34 1.66 -11.80 7.42
CA THR A 34 2.66 -11.22 8.34
C THR A 34 2.07 -10.06 9.12
N ALA A 35 2.64 -9.81 10.29
CA ALA A 35 2.47 -8.58 11.05
C ALA A 35 3.87 -8.06 11.38
N LEU A 36 4.22 -6.89 10.84
CA LEU A 36 5.50 -6.24 11.09
C LEU A 36 5.28 -4.98 11.91
N ALA A 37 5.95 -4.89 13.06
CA ALA A 37 6.11 -3.61 13.75
C ALA A 37 7.10 -2.75 12.94
N VAL A 38 6.63 -1.61 12.46
CA VAL A 38 7.43 -0.67 11.67
C VAL A 38 8.05 0.35 12.61
N ALA A 39 9.39 0.40 12.61
CA ALA A 39 10.28 1.30 13.34
C ALA A 39 10.61 1.00 14.80
N THR A 40 11.88 1.25 15.12
CA THR A 40 12.44 1.34 16.47
C THR A 40 13.29 2.61 16.55
N THR A 41 12.89 3.62 17.34
CA THR A 41 13.82 4.50 18.08
C THR A 41 13.11 5.14 19.29
N ASN A 42 13.90 5.51 20.31
CA ASN A 42 13.45 6.14 21.54
C ASN A 42 12.82 7.53 21.29
N GLY A 43 11.61 7.76 21.79
CA GLY A 43 10.99 9.09 21.89
C GLY A 43 10.36 9.66 20.61
N SER A 44 10.25 8.87 19.53
CA SER A 44 9.72 9.32 18.23
C SER A 44 8.26 8.86 18.01
N GLN A 45 7.43 9.70 17.39
CA GLN A 45 6.07 9.33 16.95
C GLN A 45 6.09 9.04 15.45
N SER A 46 5.44 7.95 15.02
CA SER A 46 5.24 7.66 13.60
C SER A 46 3.89 6.99 13.38
N TYR A 47 3.20 7.42 12.33
CA TYR A 47 1.86 6.95 11.99
C TYR A 47 1.79 6.70 10.49
N VAL A 48 1.43 5.47 10.09
CA VAL A 48 0.94 5.23 8.73
C VAL A 48 -0.48 5.78 8.66
N GLN A 49 -0.72 6.71 7.73
CA GLN A 49 -2.03 7.34 7.55
C GLN A 49 -2.72 6.85 6.28
N GLN A 50 -1.95 6.47 5.27
CA GLN A 50 -2.47 5.99 4.00
C GLN A 50 -1.68 4.78 3.51
N SER A 51 -2.37 3.88 2.80
CA SER A 51 -1.74 2.77 2.10
C SER A 51 -2.46 2.47 0.79
N ALA A 52 -1.72 1.97 -0.19
CA ALA A 52 -2.23 1.56 -1.49
C ALA A 52 -1.37 0.42 -2.03
N ALA A 53 -1.98 -0.56 -2.70
CA ALA A 53 -1.26 -1.68 -3.30
C ALA A 53 -1.14 -1.53 -4.83
N ASP A 54 -0.06 -2.04 -5.41
CA ASP A 54 0.03 -2.26 -6.86
C ASP A 54 -0.52 -3.63 -7.27
N ALA A 55 -0.61 -3.87 -8.58
CA ALA A 55 -1.10 -5.12 -9.14
C ALA A 55 -0.21 -6.33 -8.83
N SER A 56 1.04 -6.12 -8.42
CA SER A 56 1.97 -7.16 -7.97
C SER A 56 1.85 -7.45 -6.47
N GLY A 57 0.97 -6.73 -5.77
CA GLY A 57 0.76 -6.85 -4.33
C GLY A 57 1.83 -6.16 -3.48
N ASN A 58 2.71 -5.35 -4.06
CA ASN A 58 3.54 -4.46 -3.25
C ASN A 58 2.66 -3.40 -2.61
N VAL A 59 3.00 -2.97 -1.40
CA VAL A 59 2.22 -1.99 -0.66
C VAL A 59 3.03 -0.73 -0.50
N TYR A 60 2.47 0.38 -0.97
CA TYR A 60 2.97 1.71 -0.67
C TYR A 60 2.28 2.19 0.59
N VAL A 61 3.07 2.66 1.55
CA VAL A 61 2.56 3.27 2.78
C VAL A 61 3.07 4.70 2.84
N ALA A 62 2.22 5.58 3.31
CA ALA A 62 2.57 6.97 3.56
C ALA A 62 1.97 7.42 4.88
N GLY A 63 2.66 8.35 5.53
CA GLY A 63 2.32 8.76 6.88
C GLY A 63 3.15 9.94 7.34
N ILE A 64 3.08 10.22 8.64
CA ILE A 64 3.86 11.28 9.27
C ILE A 64 4.77 10.71 10.36
N PHE A 65 5.89 11.38 10.61
CA PHE A 65 6.81 11.02 11.68
C PHE A 65 7.53 12.23 12.26
N THR A 66 7.95 12.11 13.53
CA THR A 66 8.92 12.97 14.20
C THR A 66 10.14 12.15 14.61
N GLY A 67 11.29 12.80 14.81
CA GLY A 67 12.52 12.12 15.19
C GLY A 67 13.01 11.17 14.10
N THR A 68 13.39 9.95 14.47
CA THR A 68 13.99 8.99 13.52
C THR A 68 13.09 7.77 13.34
N VAL A 69 12.71 7.48 12.10
CA VAL A 69 11.98 6.27 11.72
C VAL A 69 12.84 5.41 10.81
N THR A 70 12.95 4.12 11.12
CA THR A 70 13.72 3.16 10.30
C THR A 70 12.76 2.21 9.60
N LEU A 71 12.80 2.22 8.27
CA LEU A 71 11.96 1.42 7.37
C LEU A 71 12.87 0.49 6.57
N GLY A 72 12.90 -0.79 6.94
CA GLY A 72 13.91 -1.73 6.42
C GLY A 72 15.32 -1.24 6.80
N ASN A 73 16.15 -0.96 5.80
CA ASN A 73 17.51 -0.44 6.00
C ASN A 73 17.62 1.08 5.82
N THR A 74 16.49 1.77 5.63
CA THR A 74 16.46 3.22 5.40
C THR A 74 16.03 3.94 6.67
N ALA A 75 16.94 4.74 7.23
CA ALA A 75 16.62 5.68 8.31
C ALA A 75 16.19 7.03 7.73
N LEU A 76 14.99 7.47 8.11
CA LEU A 76 14.49 8.81 7.81
C LEU A 76 14.55 9.64 9.10
N VAL A 77 14.93 10.91 8.97
CA VAL A 77 15.13 11.82 10.11
C VAL A 77 14.30 13.08 9.90
N SER A 78 13.53 13.43 10.93
CA SER A 78 12.89 14.73 11.08
C SER A 78 13.44 15.41 12.34
N LEU A 79 13.94 16.64 12.17
CA LEU A 79 14.70 17.33 13.22
C LEU A 79 13.80 18.04 14.24
N THR A 80 12.63 18.54 13.82
CA THR A 80 11.82 19.43 14.67
C THR A 80 10.30 19.26 14.55
N ASN A 81 9.77 18.85 13.38
CA ASN A 81 8.33 18.85 13.09
C ASN A 81 7.83 17.50 12.54
N TYR A 82 6.51 17.32 12.44
CA TYR A 82 5.96 16.19 11.70
C TYR A 82 6.28 16.32 10.21
N HIS A 83 7.02 15.34 9.69
CA HIS A 83 7.31 15.23 8.26
C HIS A 83 6.55 14.07 7.66
N THR A 84 6.13 14.22 6.41
CA THR A 84 5.50 13.14 5.65
C THR A 84 6.58 12.18 5.16
N PHE A 85 6.31 10.88 5.25
CA PHE A 85 7.12 9.85 4.60
C PHE A 85 6.27 9.05 3.61
N VAL A 86 6.96 8.43 2.67
CA VAL A 86 6.43 7.43 1.75
C VAL A 86 7.42 6.27 1.65
N ALA A 87 6.92 5.05 1.63
CA ALA A 87 7.75 3.85 1.54
C ALA A 87 7.05 2.76 0.75
N LYS A 88 7.85 1.86 0.16
CA LYS A 88 7.35 0.69 -0.58
C LYS A 88 7.76 -0.60 0.11
N TRP A 89 6.76 -1.37 0.53
CA TRP A 89 6.87 -2.74 0.99
C TRP A 89 6.75 -3.72 -0.17
N SER A 90 7.74 -4.60 -0.30
CA SER A 90 7.70 -5.71 -1.27
C SER A 90 7.05 -6.94 -0.66
N SER A 91 5.98 -7.42 -1.27
CA SER A 91 5.34 -8.68 -0.89
C SER A 91 6.22 -9.89 -1.20
N ALA A 92 7.06 -9.80 -2.23
CA ALA A 92 7.94 -10.89 -2.67
C ALA A 92 9.11 -11.14 -1.72
N THR A 93 9.64 -10.08 -1.09
CA THR A 93 10.80 -10.16 -0.20
C THR A 93 10.45 -9.90 1.27
N ASN A 94 9.19 -9.55 1.57
CA ASN A 94 8.71 -9.17 2.88
C ASN A 94 9.62 -8.14 3.57
N THR A 95 10.00 -7.10 2.84
CA THR A 95 10.79 -5.99 3.38
C THR A 95 10.48 -4.69 2.66
N PHE A 96 10.84 -3.57 3.27
CA PHE A 96 10.83 -2.26 2.61
C PHE A 96 11.94 -2.20 1.57
N THR A 97 11.57 -1.89 0.34
CA THR A 97 12.48 -1.72 -0.80
C THR A 97 13.10 -0.33 -0.84
N TRP A 98 12.33 0.67 -0.44
CA TRP A 98 12.77 2.04 -0.27
C TRP A 98 11.84 2.81 0.66
N ALA A 99 12.35 3.89 1.23
CA ALA A 99 11.61 4.88 1.99
C ALA A 99 12.17 6.28 1.73
N GLN A 100 11.32 7.29 1.74
CA GLN A 100 11.68 8.69 1.53
C GLN A 100 10.86 9.61 2.43
N ALA A 101 11.49 10.65 2.96
CA ALA A 101 10.82 11.73 3.67
C ALA A 101 10.65 12.93 2.74
N LEU A 102 9.51 13.61 2.87
CA LEU A 102 9.33 14.98 2.42
C LEU A 102 10.00 15.86 3.48
N ASN A 103 11.06 16.57 3.08
CA ASN A 103 11.86 17.37 3.99
C ASN A 103 11.42 18.84 3.94
N GLY A 104 12.03 19.67 4.76
CA GLY A 104 11.75 21.11 4.80
C GLY A 104 11.73 21.63 6.22
N THR A 105 11.34 22.89 6.37
CA THR A 105 11.07 23.51 7.68
C THR A 105 9.62 23.33 8.11
N ALA A 106 8.78 22.82 7.20
CA ALA A 106 7.34 22.70 7.35
C ALA A 106 6.88 21.61 8.30
N GLU A 107 5.85 21.91 9.10
CA GLU A 107 4.92 20.87 9.54
C GLU A 107 4.06 20.44 8.35
N GLN A 108 3.91 19.14 8.17
CA GLN A 108 3.26 18.55 7.01
C GLN A 108 2.13 17.63 7.45
N ARG A 109 1.03 17.70 6.73
CA ARG A 109 -0.09 16.76 6.85
C ARG A 109 -0.21 15.98 5.56
N LEU A 110 -0.37 14.66 5.68
CA LEU A 110 -0.73 13.80 4.58
C LEU A 110 -2.24 13.52 4.62
N ASP A 111 -2.92 13.77 3.51
CA ASP A 111 -4.36 13.52 3.39
C ASP A 111 -4.65 12.37 2.42
N ALA A 112 -3.85 12.20 1.37
CA ALA A 112 -4.11 11.22 0.31
C ALA A 112 -2.84 10.59 -0.27
N LEU A 113 -2.96 9.31 -0.61
CA LEU A 113 -2.03 8.56 -1.44
C LEU A 113 -2.82 7.81 -2.52
N ALA A 114 -2.44 7.97 -3.78
CA ALA A 114 -2.97 7.20 -4.90
C ALA A 114 -1.83 6.57 -5.71
N VAL A 115 -2.04 5.35 -6.19
CA VAL A 115 -1.03 4.57 -6.94
C VAL A 115 -1.62 4.10 -8.26
N SER A 116 -0.87 4.27 -9.35
CA SER A 116 -1.21 3.78 -10.67
C SER A 116 0.05 3.29 -11.38
N GLY A 117 0.23 1.96 -11.43
CA GLY A 117 1.48 1.35 -11.90
C GLY A 117 2.66 1.81 -11.04
N SER A 118 3.69 2.39 -11.66
CA SER A 118 4.85 2.99 -10.99
C SER A 118 4.63 4.45 -10.58
N THR A 119 3.47 5.03 -10.84
CA THR A 119 3.18 6.43 -10.51
C THR A 119 2.48 6.52 -9.16
N LEU A 120 2.97 7.39 -8.29
CA LEU A 120 2.33 7.72 -7.02
C LEU A 120 1.92 9.20 -7.02
N TYR A 121 0.75 9.49 -6.46
CA TYR A 121 0.29 10.84 -6.17
C TYR A 121 0.07 11.00 -4.68
N LEU A 122 0.67 12.02 -4.08
CA LEU A 122 0.47 12.40 -2.70
C LEU A 122 -0.19 13.77 -2.64
N GLY A 123 -1.12 13.93 -1.70
CA GLY A 123 -1.80 15.20 -1.45
C GLY A 123 -1.88 15.48 0.04
N GLY A 124 -1.73 16.75 0.41
CA GLY A 124 -1.70 17.15 1.79
C GLY A 124 -1.60 18.65 2.00
N GLY A 125 -1.36 19.05 3.25
CA GLY A 125 -1.12 20.43 3.66
C GLY A 125 0.30 20.63 4.18
N PHE A 126 0.83 21.84 4.08
CA PHE A 126 2.13 22.22 4.62
C PHE A 126 2.16 23.71 5.01
N SER A 127 3.01 24.07 5.97
CA SER A 127 3.30 25.46 6.35
C SER A 127 4.79 25.77 6.21
N GLY A 128 5.20 26.97 5.79
CA GLY A 128 6.61 27.28 5.58
C GLY A 128 7.18 26.67 4.30
N GLN A 129 8.33 25.97 4.38
CA GLN A 129 8.99 25.39 3.21
C GLN A 129 8.91 23.86 3.19
N LEU A 130 8.42 23.32 2.08
CA LEU A 130 8.43 21.90 1.74
C LEU A 130 9.49 21.67 0.65
N VAL A 131 10.45 20.78 0.92
CA VAL A 131 11.54 20.43 0.01
C VAL A 131 11.39 18.97 -0.42
N VAL A 132 11.23 18.77 -1.73
CA VAL A 132 10.96 17.46 -2.33
C VAL A 132 11.69 17.30 -3.66
N GLY A 133 12.61 16.34 -3.73
CA GLY A 133 13.38 16.06 -4.95
C GLY A 133 14.14 17.26 -5.52
N GLY A 134 14.67 18.13 -4.66
CA GLY A 134 15.36 19.36 -5.06
C GLY A 134 14.43 20.54 -5.41
N GLN A 135 13.11 20.33 -5.41
CA GLN A 135 12.14 21.41 -5.53
C GLN A 135 11.77 21.97 -4.15
N THR A 136 11.61 23.28 -4.05
CA THR A 136 11.16 23.96 -2.84
C THR A 136 9.81 24.62 -3.10
N LEU A 137 8.79 24.19 -2.37
CA LEU A 137 7.49 24.85 -2.30
C LEU A 137 7.44 25.72 -1.03
N THR A 138 6.99 26.96 -1.17
CA THR A 138 6.82 27.90 -0.04
C THR A 138 5.35 28.26 0.10
N SER A 139 4.77 28.05 1.27
CA SER A 139 3.38 28.39 1.56
C SER A 139 3.18 29.91 1.68
N GLN A 140 1.97 30.40 1.42
CA GLN A 140 1.55 31.77 1.68
C GLN A 140 0.64 31.83 2.91
N GLY A 141 1.04 32.58 3.94
CA GLY A 141 0.27 32.64 5.19
C GLY A 141 0.46 31.39 6.07
N SER A 142 -0.62 30.94 6.72
CA SER A 142 -0.56 29.89 7.74
C SER A 142 -0.32 28.47 7.19
N GLY A 143 -0.57 28.26 5.89
CA GLY A 143 -0.32 26.98 5.23
C GLY A 143 -1.07 26.85 3.92
N ASP A 144 -0.50 26.09 3.00
CA ASP A 144 -1.05 25.77 1.69
C ASP A 144 -1.19 24.26 1.51
N MET A 145 -1.89 23.85 0.46
CA MET A 145 -1.92 22.46 0.01
C MET A 145 -0.75 22.17 -0.92
N TYR A 146 -0.34 20.90 -0.96
CA TYR A 146 0.55 20.39 -1.99
C TYR A 146 -0.05 19.19 -2.70
N VAL A 147 0.32 19.05 -3.97
CA VAL A 147 0.17 17.81 -4.74
C VAL A 147 1.55 17.43 -5.26
N LEU A 148 1.92 16.17 -5.09
CA LEU A 148 3.21 15.63 -5.44
C LEU A 148 3.01 14.40 -6.33
N LYS A 149 3.74 14.33 -7.44
CA LYS A 149 3.84 13.13 -8.26
C LYS A 149 5.23 12.52 -8.13
N LEU A 150 5.27 11.24 -7.79
CA LEU A 150 6.48 10.43 -7.77
C LEU A 150 6.42 9.33 -8.83
N THR A 151 7.59 8.92 -9.29
CA THR A 151 7.78 7.71 -10.09
C THR A 151 8.61 6.73 -9.29
N ASP A 152 8.05 5.57 -8.97
CA ASP A 152 8.77 4.43 -8.41
C ASP A 152 9.70 3.82 -9.47
N THR A 153 10.97 3.71 -9.13
CA THR A 153 12.01 3.10 -9.97
C THR A 153 12.45 1.74 -9.44
N GLY A 154 11.70 1.16 -8.49
CA GLY A 154 11.92 -0.16 -7.89
C GLY A 154 12.76 -0.10 -6.61
N THR A 155 13.90 0.61 -6.64
CA THR A 155 14.80 0.77 -5.48
C THR A 155 14.77 2.15 -4.85
N THR A 156 14.05 3.10 -5.46
CA THR A 156 13.83 4.45 -4.97
C THR A 156 12.60 5.04 -5.67
N ALA A 157 12.19 6.24 -5.29
CA ALA A 157 11.23 7.04 -6.05
C ALA A 157 11.87 8.36 -6.48
N THR A 158 11.47 8.87 -7.64
CA THR A 158 11.92 10.17 -8.15
C THR A 158 10.75 11.14 -8.21
N VAL A 159 11.00 12.41 -7.91
CA VAL A 159 9.97 13.46 -8.01
C VAL A 159 9.80 13.82 -9.47
N ALA A 160 8.62 13.55 -10.02
CA ALA A 160 8.27 13.98 -11.37
C ALA A 160 7.88 15.46 -11.39
N TRP A 161 7.06 15.88 -10.42
CA TRP A 161 6.73 17.28 -10.17
C TRP A 161 6.12 17.45 -8.77
N ALA A 162 6.20 18.66 -8.24
CA ALA A 162 5.50 19.07 -7.03
C ALA A 162 4.81 20.42 -7.28
N GLN A 163 3.61 20.59 -6.75
CA GLN A 163 2.81 21.80 -6.95
C GLN A 163 2.14 22.24 -5.65
N ARG A 164 2.24 23.54 -5.37
CA ARG A 164 1.48 24.21 -4.30
C ARG A 164 0.10 24.61 -4.82
N ALA A 165 -0.91 24.54 -3.96
CA ALA A 165 -2.24 25.06 -4.19
C ALA A 165 -2.77 25.74 -2.92
N GLY A 166 -3.37 26.93 -3.07
CA GLY A 166 -3.66 27.82 -1.93
C GLY A 166 -3.17 29.22 -2.23
#